data_AF-A0A3B9FNZ7-F1
#
_entry.id   AF-A0A3B9FNZ7-F1
#
_cell.length_a   1.000
_cell.length_b   1.000
_cell.length_c   1.000
_cell.angle_alpha   90.00
_cell.angle_beta   90.00
_cell.angle_gamma   90.00
#
_symmetry.space_group_name_H-M   'P 1'
#
loop_
_entity.id
_entity.type
_entity.pdbx_description
1 polymer ?
#
loop_
_entity_poly.entity_id
_entity_poly.type
_entity_poly.pdbx_seq_one_letter_code
_entity_poly.pdbx_strand_id
1 'polypeptide(L)'
;MSKKTTKTNKKKHWLDSQQNVRKFILGFYALCALVLLADLIYSVFFHKHSSFDKDFLIHDLDVLPAFYGVYGFVACVALVYASKLMRSWNGKRILMRDEDYWEK
;
A
#
# COMPACT_ATOMS: atom_id res chain seq x y z
N MET A 1 39.73 32.84 -7.00
CA MET A 1 38.42 32.67 -7.69
C MET A 1 37.45 31.98 -6.73
N SER A 2 36.45 32.73 -6.23
CA SER A 2 35.46 32.25 -5.25
C SER A 2 34.39 31.42 -5.95
N LYS A 3 34.30 30.12 -5.64
CA LYS A 3 33.22 29.24 -6.11
C LYS A 3 31.92 29.62 -5.40
N LYS A 4 31.05 30.38 -6.08
CA LYS A 4 29.66 30.60 -5.62
C LYS A 4 28.91 29.26 -5.70
N THR A 5 28.69 28.63 -4.55
CA THR A 5 27.75 27.51 -4.42
C THR A 5 26.34 28.05 -4.61
N THR A 6 25.75 27.81 -5.79
CA THR A 6 24.34 28.04 -6.07
C THR A 6 23.51 27.11 -5.19
N LYS A 7 22.95 27.64 -4.10
CA LYS A 7 21.91 26.92 -3.35
C LYS A 7 20.68 26.81 -4.24
N THR A 8 20.51 25.66 -4.87
CA THR A 8 19.24 25.28 -5.51
C THR A 8 18.16 25.33 -4.44
N ASN A 9 17.22 26.26 -4.60
CA ASN A 9 16.04 26.39 -3.77
C ASN A 9 15.17 25.14 -4.00
N LYS A 10 15.45 24.06 -3.28
CA LYS A 10 14.63 22.84 -3.29
C LYS A 10 13.24 23.25 -2.81
N LYS A 11 12.25 23.19 -3.72
CA LYS A 11 10.84 23.43 -3.39
C LYS A 11 10.45 22.45 -2.28
N LYS A 12 10.21 22.96 -1.07
CA LYS A 12 9.78 22.16 0.08
C LYS A 12 8.46 21.47 -0.27
N HIS A 13 8.43 20.14 -0.31
CA HIS A 13 7.22 19.41 -0.65
C HIS A 13 6.33 19.28 0.58
N TRP A 14 5.00 19.31 0.39
CA TRP A 14 4.04 19.24 1.50
C TRP A 14 4.18 17.95 2.31
N LEU A 15 4.60 16.86 1.65
CA LEU A 15 4.89 15.56 2.24
C LEU A 15 6.28 15.46 2.92
N ASP A 16 7.14 16.48 2.83
CA ASP A 16 8.42 16.49 3.56
C ASP A 16 8.22 16.69 5.07
N SER A 17 7.08 17.26 5.48
CA SER A 17 6.78 17.43 6.89
C SER A 17 6.22 16.13 7.47
N GLN A 18 6.91 15.62 8.49
CA GLN A 18 6.53 14.38 9.19
C GLN A 18 5.08 14.44 9.74
N GLN A 19 4.59 15.63 10.05
CA GLN A 19 3.22 15.86 10.52
C GLN A 19 2.18 15.55 9.44
N ASN A 20 2.43 15.94 8.18
CA ASN A 20 1.48 15.69 7.09
C ASN A 20 1.49 14.22 6.67
N VAL A 21 2.66 13.58 6.70
CA VAL A 21 2.78 12.13 6.47
C VAL A 21 1.97 11.35 7.50
N ARG A 22 2.06 11.71 8.79
CA ARG A 22 1.25 11.09 9.85
C ARG A 22 -0.25 11.22 9.59
N LYS A 23 -0.72 12.40 9.17
CA LYS A 23 -2.14 12.62 8.81
C LYS A 23 -2.57 11.77 7.62
N PHE A 24 -1.72 11.62 6.61
CA PHE A 24 -1.99 10.77 5.45
C PHE A 24 -2.12 9.30 5.84
N ILE A 25 -1.17 8.79 6.64
CA ILE A 25 -1.21 7.41 7.15
C ILE A 25 -2.46 7.18 8.01
N LEU A 26 -2.81 8.16 8.85
CA LEU A 26 -4.03 8.08 9.67
C LEU A 26 -5.29 8.04 8.80
N GLY A 27 -5.37 8.86 7.75
CA GLY A 27 -6.49 8.84 6.80
C GLY A 27 -6.60 7.51 6.06
N PHE A 28 -5.47 6.91 5.68
CA PHE A 28 -5.44 5.58 5.08
C PHE A 28 -5.97 4.50 6.04
N TYR A 29 -5.51 4.49 7.30
CA TYR A 29 -6.06 3.57 8.30
C TYR A 29 -7.54 3.81 8.59
N ALA A 30 -7.99 5.06 8.59
CA ALA A 30 -9.41 5.39 8.74
C ALA A 30 -10.24 4.83 7.57
N LEU A 31 -9.74 4.91 6.33
CA LEU A 31 -10.38 4.30 5.16
C LEU A 31 -10.44 2.78 5.29
N CYS A 32 -9.35 2.12 5.69
CA CYS A 32 -9.34 0.68 5.94
C CYS A 32 -10.37 0.29 7.02
N ALA A 33 -10.42 1.02 8.13
CA ALA A 33 -11.39 0.79 9.20
C ALA A 33 -12.83 0.97 8.70
N LEU A 34 -13.10 1.98 7.87
CA LEU A 34 -14.42 2.21 7.28
C LEU A 34 -14.85 1.04 6.39
N VAL A 35 -13.95 0.52 5.55
CA VAL A 35 -14.24 -0.65 4.70
C VAL A 35 -14.52 -1.90 5.55
N LEU A 36 -13.74 -2.12 6.62
CA LEU A 36 -13.99 -3.23 7.54
C LEU A 36 -15.32 -3.09 8.28
N LEU A 37 -15.67 -1.88 8.73
CA LEU A 37 -16.97 -1.59 9.35
C LEU A 37 -18.12 -1.83 8.37
N ALA A 38 -17.97 -1.43 7.11
CA ALA A 38 -18.96 -1.70 6.08
C ALA A 38 -19.17 -3.19 5.86
N ASP A 39 -18.09 -4.00 5.77
CA ASP A 39 -18.19 -5.46 5.65
C ASP A 39 -18.81 -6.10 6.90
N LEU A 40 -18.50 -5.62 8.11
CA LEU A 40 -19.12 -6.09 9.35
C LEU A 40 -20.62 -5.79 9.39
N ILE A 41 -21.02 -4.56 9.05
CA ILE A 41 -22.44 -4.17 8.99
C ILE A 41 -23.16 -5.03 7.96
N TYR A 42 -22.59 -5.22 6.77
CA TYR A 42 -23.16 -6.09 5.75
C TYR A 42 -23.27 -7.53 6.23
N SER A 43 -22.25 -8.06 6.91
CA SER A 43 -22.24 -9.44 7.40
C SER A 43 -23.23 -9.70 8.54
N VAL A 44 -23.53 -8.69 9.36
CA VAL A 44 -24.51 -8.81 10.46
C VAL A 44 -25.94 -8.64 9.93
N PHE A 45 -26.14 -7.75 8.95
CA PHE A 45 -27.48 -7.43 8.43
C PHE A 45 -27.93 -8.37 7.31
N PHE A 46 -27.00 -8.85 6.48
CA PHE A 46 -27.25 -9.80 5.40
C PHE A 46 -26.50 -11.10 5.71
N HIS A 47 -27.23 -12.19 5.94
CA HIS A 47 -26.63 -13.53 5.99
C HIS A 47 -25.94 -13.79 4.65
N LYS A 48 -24.60 -13.80 4.64
CA LYS A 48 -23.81 -14.15 3.46
C LYS A 48 -24.17 -15.60 3.07
N HIS A 49 -24.81 -15.77 1.91
CA HIS A 49 -24.89 -17.07 1.26
C HIS A 49 -23.50 -17.40 0.72
N SER A 50 -22.89 -18.49 1.21
CA SER A 50 -21.60 -18.99 0.70
C SER A 50 -21.62 -19.05 -0.82
N SER A 51 -20.71 -18.33 -1.46
CA SER A 51 -20.62 -18.26 -2.93
C SER A 51 -19.73 -19.36 -3.52
N PHE A 52 -19.06 -20.15 -2.67
CA PHE A 52 -18.21 -21.27 -3.11
C PHE A 52 -18.88 -22.62 -2.90
N ASP A 53 -18.66 -23.51 -3.86
CA ASP A 53 -19.01 -24.92 -3.78
C ASP A 53 -18.36 -25.61 -2.57
N LYS A 54 -19.05 -26.62 -2.03
CA LYS A 54 -18.70 -27.31 -0.78
C LYS A 54 -17.33 -28.01 -0.79
N ASP A 55 -16.73 -28.17 -1.95
CA ASP A 55 -15.49 -28.92 -2.16
C ASP A 55 -14.21 -28.08 -2.06
N PHE A 56 -14.31 -26.75 -1.90
CA PHE A 56 -13.14 -25.88 -1.81
C PHE A 56 -12.66 -25.76 -0.35
N LEU A 57 -11.35 -25.98 -0.11
CA LEU A 57 -10.71 -25.91 1.22
C LEU A 57 -10.85 -24.56 1.95
N ILE A 58 -11.39 -23.53 1.28
CA ILE A 58 -11.60 -22.16 1.80
C ILE A 58 -13.07 -21.93 2.22
N HIS A 59 -13.96 -22.92 2.05
CA HIS A 59 -15.39 -22.79 2.37
C HIS A 59 -15.64 -22.36 3.83
N ASP A 60 -14.83 -22.84 4.79
CA ASP A 60 -14.92 -22.44 6.21
C ASP A 60 -14.33 -21.05 6.51
N LEU A 61 -13.48 -20.51 5.63
CA LEU A 61 -12.89 -19.17 5.79
C LEU A 61 -13.75 -18.07 5.16
N ASP A 62 -14.57 -18.40 4.17
CA ASP A 62 -15.41 -17.44 3.44
C ASP A 62 -16.60 -16.92 4.27
N VAL A 63 -16.99 -17.69 5.31
CA VAL A 63 -18.01 -17.30 6.29
C VAL A 63 -17.48 -16.35 7.38
N LEU A 64 -16.17 -16.11 7.44
CA LEU A 64 -15.62 -15.20 8.45
C LEU A 64 -15.92 -13.74 8.08
N PRO A 65 -16.56 -12.97 8.97
CA PRO A 65 -16.70 -11.54 8.77
C PRO A 65 -15.30 -10.91 8.67
N ALA A 66 -15.12 -9.97 7.74
CA ALA A 66 -13.86 -9.30 7.40
C ALA A 66 -12.84 -10.06 6.53
N PHE A 67 -13.10 -11.31 6.08
CA PHE A 67 -12.14 -12.07 5.25
C PHE A 67 -11.70 -11.29 4.00
N TYR A 68 -12.65 -10.78 3.22
CA TYR A 68 -12.37 -10.02 1.98
C TYR A 68 -11.66 -8.70 2.25
N GLY A 69 -11.98 -8.01 3.35
CA GLY A 69 -11.32 -6.76 3.72
C GLY A 69 -9.85 -6.99 4.05
N VAL A 70 -9.54 -8.04 4.81
CA VAL A 70 -8.16 -8.42 5.14
C VAL A 70 -7.43 -8.93 3.89
N TYR A 71 -8.07 -9.78 3.09
CA TYR A 71 -7.50 -10.29 1.84
C TYR A 71 -7.12 -9.16 0.88
N GLY A 72 -8.01 -8.20 0.64
CA GLY A 72 -7.74 -7.04 -0.21
C GLY A 72 -6.59 -6.17 0.32
N PHE A 73 -6.53 -5.97 1.64
CA PHE A 73 -5.42 -5.24 2.27
C PHE A 73 -4.08 -5.95 2.07
N VAL A 74 -4.02 -7.25 2.38
CA VAL A 74 -2.81 -8.07 2.23
C VAL A 74 -2.38 -8.14 0.77
N ALA A 75 -3.31 -8.31 -0.17
CA ALA A 75 -3.02 -8.29 -1.60
C ALA A 75 -2.41 -6.96 -2.03
N CYS A 76 -2.96 -5.83 -1.57
CA CYS A 76 -2.44 -4.51 -1.89
C CYS A 76 -1.02 -4.29 -1.32
N VAL A 77 -0.78 -4.68 -0.06
CA VAL A 77 0.56 -4.63 0.56
C VAL A 77 1.55 -5.52 -0.19
N ALA A 78 1.14 -6.74 -0.57
CA ALA A 78 1.95 -7.67 -1.34
C ALA A 78 2.34 -7.08 -2.70
N LEU A 79 1.42 -6.41 -3.40
CA LEU A 79 1.72 -5.71 -4.66
C LEU A 79 2.75 -4.59 -4.48
N VAL A 80 2.62 -3.79 -3.41
CA VAL A 80 3.61 -2.75 -3.10
C VAL A 80 4.98 -3.36 -2.83
N TYR A 81 5.05 -4.44 -2.04
CA TYR A 81 6.30 -5.15 -1.77
C TYR A 81 6.88 -5.78 -3.04
N ALA A 82 6.05 -6.39 -3.89
CA ALA A 82 6.46 -6.92 -5.18
C ALA A 82 7.07 -5.82 -6.07
N SER A 83 6.45 -4.63 -6.14
CA SER A 83 6.99 -3.51 -6.91
C SER A 83 8.32 -3.01 -6.36
N LYS A 84 8.47 -2.96 -5.03
CA LYS A 84 9.72 -2.57 -4.36
C LYS A 84 10.82 -3.61 -4.60
N LEU A 85 10.44 -4.89 -4.58
CA LEU A 85 11.32 -6.02 -4.88
C LEU A 85 11.81 -5.95 -6.33
N MET A 86 10.93 -5.69 -7.29
CA MET A 86 11.31 -5.49 -8.70
C MET A 86 12.25 -4.30 -8.89
N ARG A 87 12.06 -3.21 -8.11
CA ARG A 87 12.90 -2.01 -8.19
C ARG A 87 14.30 -2.23 -7.61
N SER A 88 14.42 -2.95 -6.50
CA SER A 88 15.64 -3.11 -5.71
C SER A 88 15.77 -4.54 -5.21
N TRP A 89 15.93 -5.48 -6.13
CA TRP A 89 16.10 -6.89 -5.78
C TRP A 89 17.51 -7.13 -5.26
N ASN A 90 17.62 -7.48 -3.98
CA ASN A 90 18.87 -7.97 -3.37
C ASN A 90 20.09 -7.04 -3.55
N GLY A 91 19.88 -5.72 -3.47
CA GLY A 91 20.92 -4.71 -3.63
C GLY A 91 21.25 -4.34 -5.08
N LYS A 92 20.67 -5.02 -6.08
CA LYS A 92 20.75 -4.63 -7.49
C LYS A 92 19.52 -3.82 -7.88
N ARG A 93 19.76 -2.61 -8.40
CA ARG A 93 18.73 -1.76 -9.01
C ARG A 93 18.34 -2.32 -10.39
N ILE A 94 17.67 -3.47 -10.45
CA ILE A 94 17.37 -4.19 -11.72
C ILE A 94 16.64 -3.29 -12.72
N LEU A 95 15.65 -2.53 -12.22
CA LEU A 95 14.82 -1.66 -13.06
C LEU A 95 15.25 -0.19 -13.03
N MET A 96 16.14 0.18 -12.12
CA MET A 96 16.54 1.58 -11.93
C MET A 96 17.81 1.84 -12.73
N ARG A 97 17.69 2.70 -13.73
CA ARG A 97 18.80 3.26 -14.52
C ARG A 97 19.83 3.94 -13.62
N ASP A 98 21.11 3.86 -14.03
CA ASP A 98 22.23 4.53 -13.35
C ASP A 98 22.00 6.04 -13.23
N GLU A 99 22.41 6.58 -12.09
CA GLU A 99 22.26 7.99 -11.75
C GLU A 99 23.15 8.92 -12.59
N ASP A 100 24.24 8.38 -13.16
CA ASP A 100 25.23 9.13 -13.95
C ASP A 100 24.96 9.12 -15.47
N TYR A 101 23.81 8.61 -15.92
CA TYR A 101 23.51 8.46 -17.35
C TYR A 101 23.57 9.77 -18.15
N TRP A 102 23.28 10.92 -17.53
CA TRP A 102 23.26 12.22 -18.19
C TRP A 102 24.57 13.01 -18.03
N GLU A 103 25.52 12.48 -17.26
CA GLU A 103 26.83 13.07 -17.02
C GLU A 103 27.91 12.46 -17.95
N LYS A 104 27.51 11.56 -18.86
CA LYS A 104 28.35 11.00 -19.92
C LYS A 104 28.27 11.81 -21.21
#